data_AF-A0A257LZD6-F1
#
_entry.id   AF-A0A257LZD6-F1
#
_cell.length_a   1.000
_cell.length_b   1.000
_cell.length_c   1.000
_cell.angle_alpha   90.00
_cell.angle_beta   90.00
_cell.angle_gamma   90.00
#
_symmetry.space_group_name_H-M   'P 1'
#
loop_
_entity.id
_entity.type
_entity.pdbx_description
1 polymer ?
#
loop_
_entity_poly.entity_id
_entity_poly.type
_entity_poly.pdbx_seq_one_letter_code
_entity_poly.pdbx_strand_id
1 'polypeptide(L)'
;MHHKAHDGADESKGGVRITRSLSVRSFVLGISGQCDIVEFHPDGRVLPVEYKRGKPKSHRADEVQLCAQAMCLEEMLGVEISSGCLFYGENRRRAVAEFDSELRQLVTDTSAALHAMIDSRETPLAEYLASRCDACSLIELCQPKAMRFKRGVQSWFDSHLQSQL
;
A
#
# COMPACT_ATOMS: atom_id res chain seq x y z
N MET A 1 -12.17 4.30 -15.54
CA MET A 1 -12.85 3.46 -14.53
C MET A 1 -12.35 3.75 -13.10
N HIS A 2 -12.16 5.04 -12.77
CA HIS A 2 -12.12 5.55 -11.38
C HIS A 2 -13.45 6.26 -11.03
N HIS A 3 -14.39 6.30 -11.98
CA HIS A 3 -15.58 7.15 -11.91
C HIS A 3 -16.82 6.44 -11.34
N LYS A 4 -16.71 5.17 -10.91
CA LYS A 4 -17.82 4.41 -10.30
C LYS A 4 -17.60 4.08 -8.82
N ALA A 5 -16.41 4.38 -8.29
CA ALA A 5 -16.12 4.26 -6.86
C ALA A 5 -16.34 5.59 -6.11
N HIS A 6 -16.24 6.73 -6.80
CA HIS A 6 -16.37 8.05 -6.17
C HIS A 6 -17.77 8.69 -6.25
N ASP A 7 -18.72 8.13 -7.03
CA ASP A 7 -19.91 8.87 -7.48
C ASP A 7 -21.26 8.17 -7.21
N GLY A 8 -21.32 7.23 -6.27
CA GLY A 8 -22.56 6.53 -5.92
C GLY A 8 -22.97 6.80 -4.49
N ALA A 9 -24.20 7.29 -4.28
CA ALA A 9 -24.84 7.35 -2.97
C ALA A 9 -24.72 6.01 -2.22
N ASP A 10 -24.78 6.02 -0.89
CA ASP A 10 -24.84 4.82 -0.07
C ASP A 10 -25.96 3.91 -0.59
N GLU A 11 -25.58 2.82 -1.26
CA GLU A 11 -26.54 1.88 -1.84
C GLU A 11 -26.85 0.81 -0.80
N SER A 12 -28.13 0.65 -0.49
CA SER A 12 -28.64 -0.47 0.30
C SER A 12 -29.20 -1.53 -0.63
N LYS A 13 -28.39 -2.53 -1.02
CA LYS A 13 -28.87 -3.65 -1.84
C LYS A 13 -28.98 -4.90 -0.96
N GLY A 14 -30.20 -5.40 -0.78
CA GLY A 14 -30.45 -6.57 0.08
C GLY A 14 -30.13 -6.34 1.57
N GLY A 15 -30.17 -5.09 2.04
CA GLY A 15 -29.87 -4.72 3.43
C GLY A 15 -28.40 -4.46 3.73
N VAL A 16 -27.48 -4.71 2.79
CA VAL A 16 -26.06 -4.36 2.94
C VAL A 16 -25.88 -2.89 2.58
N ARG A 17 -25.36 -2.09 3.53
CA ARG A 17 -25.00 -0.69 3.30
C ARG A 17 -23.57 -0.62 2.78
N ILE A 18 -23.40 -0.02 1.61
CA ILE A 18 -22.09 0.07 0.94
C ILE A 18 -21.60 1.51 1.02
N THR A 19 -20.49 1.73 1.72
CA THR A 19 -19.79 3.02 1.74
C THR A 19 -18.57 2.93 0.84
N ARG A 20 -18.32 4.00 0.08
CA ARG A 20 -17.19 4.07 -0.87
C ARG A 20 -16.22 5.17 -0.46
N SER A 21 -14.94 5.00 -0.81
CA SER A 21 -13.88 5.99 -0.53
C SER A 21 -13.80 6.40 0.95
N LEU A 22 -14.06 5.44 1.85
CA LEU A 22 -14.10 5.71 3.29
C LEU A 22 -12.69 6.03 3.80
N SER A 23 -12.50 7.21 4.37
CA SER A 23 -11.23 7.55 5.03
C SER A 23 -11.10 6.79 6.34
N VAL A 24 -9.93 6.19 6.55
CA VAL A 24 -9.64 5.37 7.73
C VAL A 24 -8.32 5.77 8.37
N ARG A 25 -8.18 5.54 9.67
CA ARG A 25 -6.96 5.78 10.42
C ARG A 25 -6.81 4.84 11.60
N SER A 26 -5.58 4.61 12.01
CA SER A 26 -5.21 3.94 13.24
C SER A 26 -4.16 4.78 13.96
N PHE A 27 -4.44 5.17 15.20
CA PHE A 27 -3.46 5.82 16.06
C PHE A 27 -2.44 4.81 16.58
N VAL A 28 -2.84 3.57 16.81
CA VAL A 28 -1.94 2.50 17.28
C VAL A 28 -0.86 2.20 16.24
N LEU A 29 -1.24 2.09 14.96
CA LEU A 29 -0.31 1.87 13.86
C LEU A 29 0.33 3.16 13.33
N GLY A 30 -0.21 4.33 13.71
CA GLY A 30 0.22 5.63 13.20
C GLY A 30 -0.01 5.81 11.69
N ILE A 31 -1.02 5.17 11.12
CA ILE A 31 -1.29 5.22 9.66
C ILE A 31 -2.68 5.78 9.38
N SER A 32 -2.84 6.35 8.19
CA SER A 32 -4.13 6.75 7.63
C SER A 32 -4.21 6.34 6.17
N GLY A 33 -5.42 6.12 5.67
CA GLY A 33 -5.65 5.74 4.28
C GLY A 33 -7.11 5.90 3.87
N GLN A 34 -7.43 5.31 2.73
CA GLN A 34 -8.79 5.25 2.19
C GLN A 34 -9.10 3.82 1.77
N CYS A 35 -10.28 3.35 2.14
CA CYS A 35 -10.86 2.10 1.63
C CYS A 35 -11.68 2.40 0.38
N ASP A 36 -11.49 1.62 -0.68
CA ASP A 36 -12.30 1.74 -1.90
C ASP A 36 -13.78 1.51 -1.61
N ILE A 37 -14.10 0.37 -0.98
CA ILE A 37 -15.44 -0.01 -0.57
C ILE A 37 -15.39 -0.65 0.83
N VAL A 38 -16.39 -0.34 1.66
CA VAL A 38 -16.68 -1.03 2.91
C VAL A 38 -18.15 -1.44 2.90
N GLU A 39 -18.40 -2.74 3.02
CA GLU A 39 -19.74 -3.32 3.11
C GLU A 39 -20.10 -3.52 4.59
N PHE A 40 -21.23 -2.95 5.02
CA PHE A 40 -21.80 -3.12 6.35
C PHE A 40 -23.03 -4.01 6.24
N HIS A 41 -22.95 -5.21 6.81
CA HIS A 41 -24.00 -6.21 6.73
C HIS A 41 -25.01 -6.09 7.90
N PRO A 42 -26.28 -6.52 7.71
CA PRO A 42 -27.30 -6.48 8.75
C PRO A 42 -26.97 -7.29 10.03
N ASP A 43 -26.11 -8.30 9.92
CA ASP A 43 -25.65 -9.12 11.05
C ASP A 43 -24.49 -8.49 11.83
N GLY A 44 -24.14 -7.24 11.52
CA GLY A 44 -23.07 -6.48 12.16
C GLY A 44 -21.69 -6.68 11.52
N ARG A 45 -21.56 -7.54 10.51
CA ARG A 45 -20.28 -7.80 9.85
C ARG A 45 -19.84 -6.60 9.02
N VAL A 46 -18.55 -6.26 9.11
CA VAL A 46 -17.89 -5.23 8.29
C VAL A 46 -16.92 -5.91 7.34
N LEU A 47 -17.03 -5.65 6.05
CA LEU A 47 -16.20 -6.27 5.02
C LEU A 47 -15.53 -5.21 4.13
N PRO A 48 -14.21 -4.98 4.27
CA PRO A 48 -13.47 -4.12 3.36
C PRO A 48 -13.24 -4.83 2.01
N VAL A 49 -13.38 -4.05 0.92
CA VAL A 49 -13.21 -4.53 -0.46
C VAL A 49 -12.31 -3.56 -1.22
N GLU A 50 -11.17 -4.05 -1.69
CA GLU A 50 -10.15 -3.27 -2.39
C GLU A 50 -10.09 -3.65 -3.87
N TYR A 51 -10.09 -2.65 -4.77
CA TYR A 51 -10.08 -2.86 -6.21
C TYR A 51 -8.65 -2.78 -6.77
N LYS A 52 -8.24 -3.84 -7.47
CA LYS A 52 -6.96 -3.89 -8.18
C LYS A 52 -7.19 -3.93 -9.68
N ARG A 53 -6.51 -3.03 -10.41
CA ARG A 53 -6.60 -2.93 -11.88
C ARG A 53 -5.79 -4.02 -12.60
N GLY A 54 -4.73 -4.54 -11.97
CA GLY A 54 -3.83 -5.54 -12.55
C GLY A 54 -4.06 -6.95 -12.01
N LYS A 55 -3.10 -7.84 -12.30
CA LYS A 55 -3.05 -9.20 -11.75
C LYS A 55 -2.55 -9.19 -10.31
N PRO A 56 -2.85 -10.24 -9.51
CA PRO A 56 -2.25 -10.42 -8.19
C PRO A 56 -0.73 -10.31 -8.26
N LYS A 57 -0.14 -9.57 -7.32
CA LYS A 57 1.33 -9.48 -7.19
C LYS A 57 1.88 -10.80 -6.65
N SER A 58 3.16 -11.09 -6.93
CA SER A 58 3.85 -12.27 -6.38
C SER A 58 4.14 -12.16 -4.88
N HIS A 59 4.01 -10.96 -4.31
CA HIS A 59 4.23 -10.68 -2.90
C HIS A 59 2.92 -10.22 -2.24
N ARG A 60 2.82 -10.41 -0.92
CA ARG A 60 1.63 -10.18 -0.10
C ARG A 60 1.23 -8.70 0.11
N ALA A 61 1.70 -7.76 -0.71
CA ALA A 61 1.46 -6.33 -0.42
C ALA A 61 -0.01 -5.93 -0.54
N ASP A 62 -0.76 -6.54 -1.47
CA ASP A 62 -2.18 -6.24 -1.61
C ASP A 62 -2.97 -6.72 -0.38
N GLU A 63 -2.56 -7.86 0.21
CA GLU A 63 -3.11 -8.39 1.46
C GLU A 63 -2.73 -7.52 2.66
N VAL A 64 -1.46 -7.09 2.76
CA VAL A 64 -0.99 -6.16 3.81
C VAL A 64 -1.76 -4.85 3.75
N GLN A 65 -1.96 -4.28 2.56
CA GLN A 65 -2.73 -3.04 2.41
C GLN A 65 -4.17 -3.21 2.90
N LEU A 66 -4.84 -4.28 2.46
CA LEU A 66 -6.23 -4.56 2.83
C LEU A 66 -6.38 -4.89 4.32
N CYS A 67 -5.43 -5.61 4.91
CA CYS A 67 -5.39 -5.89 6.34
C CYS A 67 -5.15 -4.62 7.16
N ALA A 68 -4.26 -3.72 6.72
CA ALA A 68 -4.04 -2.44 7.37
C ALA A 68 -5.30 -1.55 7.37
N GLN A 69 -6.04 -1.53 6.25
CA GLN A 69 -7.35 -0.89 6.16
C GLN A 69 -8.35 -1.51 7.16
N ALA A 70 -8.40 -2.83 7.26
CA ALA A 70 -9.25 -3.54 8.22
C ALA A 70 -8.89 -3.18 9.66
N MET A 71 -7.61 -3.20 10.04
CA MET A 71 -7.16 -2.81 11.38
C MET A 71 -7.51 -1.35 11.73
N CYS A 72 -7.47 -0.43 10.76
CA CYS A 72 -7.96 0.93 10.95
C CYS A 72 -9.48 0.96 11.20
N LEU A 73 -10.27 0.18 10.46
CA LEU A 73 -11.72 0.07 10.66
C LEU A 73 -12.06 -0.53 12.02
N GLU A 74 -11.33 -1.56 12.46
CA GLU A 74 -11.48 -2.18 13.77
C GLU A 74 -11.28 -1.14 14.89
N GLU A 75 -10.21 -0.34 14.84
CA GLU A 75 -9.95 0.72 15.81
C GLU A 75 -11.04 1.81 15.79
N MET A 76 -11.51 2.20 14.61
CA MET A 76 -12.51 3.25 14.46
C MET A 76 -13.91 2.84 14.89
N LEU A 77 -14.27 1.57 14.71
CA LEU A 77 -15.63 1.07 14.88
C LEU A 77 -15.79 0.19 16.13
N GLY A 78 -14.69 -0.26 16.74
CA GLY A 78 -14.72 -1.18 17.88
C GLY A 78 -15.24 -2.58 17.53
N VAL A 79 -14.90 -3.06 16.33
CA VAL A 79 -15.31 -4.39 15.82
C VAL A 79 -14.10 -5.25 15.49
N GLU A 80 -14.31 -6.54 15.27
CA GLU A 80 -13.31 -7.45 14.72
C GLU A 80 -13.65 -7.78 13.26
N ILE A 81 -12.65 -7.76 12.39
CA ILE A 81 -12.75 -8.08 10.97
C ILE A 81 -11.76 -9.21 10.68
N SER A 82 -12.25 -10.41 10.43
CA SER A 82 -11.38 -11.58 10.19
C SER A 82 -10.89 -11.69 8.75
N SER A 83 -11.55 -11.04 7.78
CA SER A 83 -11.19 -11.12 6.37
C SER A 83 -11.71 -9.95 5.53
N GLY A 84 -11.20 -9.84 4.31
CA GLY A 84 -11.61 -8.86 3.30
C GLY A 84 -11.59 -9.44 1.90
N CYS A 85 -11.99 -8.64 0.92
CA CYS A 85 -11.98 -9.04 -0.50
C CYS A 85 -11.04 -8.18 -1.35
N LEU A 86 -10.19 -8.84 -2.14
CA LEU A 86 -9.47 -8.23 -3.25
C LEU A 86 -10.25 -8.47 -4.55
N PHE A 87 -10.64 -7.40 -5.24
CA PHE A 87 -11.34 -7.48 -6.52
C PHE A 87 -10.40 -7.16 -7.68
N TYR A 88 -10.05 -8.16 -8.48
CA TYR A 88 -9.18 -7.99 -9.64
C TYR A 88 -10.01 -7.74 -10.91
N GLY A 89 -9.90 -6.54 -11.48
CA GLY A 89 -10.74 -6.05 -12.57
C GLY A 89 -10.69 -6.88 -13.87
N GLU A 90 -9.55 -7.49 -14.20
CA GLU A 90 -9.41 -8.33 -15.41
C GLU A 90 -10.22 -9.63 -15.33
N ASN A 91 -10.26 -10.26 -14.15
CA ASN A 91 -10.89 -11.57 -13.98
C ASN A 91 -12.28 -11.50 -13.33
N ARG A 92 -12.74 -10.31 -12.92
CA ARG A 92 -14.03 -10.03 -12.23
C ARG A 92 -14.33 -10.99 -11.07
N ARG A 93 -13.29 -11.49 -10.40
CA ARG A 93 -13.41 -12.42 -9.26
C ARG A 93 -12.95 -11.73 -7.98
N ARG A 94 -13.73 -11.90 -6.92
CA ARG A 94 -13.31 -11.60 -5.54
C ARG A 94 -12.40 -12.72 -5.06
N ALA A 95 -11.20 -12.37 -4.63
CA ALA A 95 -10.35 -13.25 -3.85
C ALA A 95 -10.49 -12.84 -2.38
N VAL A 96 -10.79 -13.81 -1.52
CA VAL A 96 -10.86 -13.58 -0.08
C VAL A 96 -9.43 -13.55 0.47
N ALA A 97 -9.15 -12.56 1.31
CA ALA A 97 -7.90 -12.46 2.08
C ALA A 97 -8.25 -12.60 3.56
N GLU A 98 -7.75 -13.66 4.20
CA GLU A 98 -7.89 -13.87 5.63
C GLU A 98 -6.86 -13.02 6.40
N PHE A 99 -7.27 -12.44 7.52
CA PHE A 99 -6.43 -11.58 8.36
C PHE A 99 -5.95 -12.37 9.59
N ASP A 100 -5.14 -13.39 9.32
CA ASP A 100 -4.50 -14.18 10.36
C ASP A 100 -3.47 -13.36 11.17
N SER A 101 -2.97 -13.97 12.25
CA SER A 101 -2.00 -13.34 13.13
C SER A 101 -0.69 -13.00 12.43
N GLU A 102 -0.26 -13.80 11.44
CA GLU A 102 0.96 -13.55 10.68
C GLU A 102 0.83 -12.28 9.84
N LEU A 103 -0.27 -12.12 9.11
CA LEU A 103 -0.52 -10.94 8.27
C LEU A 103 -0.68 -9.68 9.11
N ARG A 104 -1.38 -9.77 10.26
CA ARG A 104 -1.53 -8.65 11.21
C ARG A 104 -0.19 -8.25 11.81
N GLN A 105 0.65 -9.22 12.14
CA GLN A 105 2.01 -8.94 12.63
C GLN A 105 2.83 -8.27 11.53
N LEU A 106 2.76 -8.76 10.28
CA LEU A 106 3.45 -8.15 9.15
C LEU A 106 3.01 -6.68 8.92
N VAL A 107 1.71 -6.37 9.06
CA VAL A 107 1.23 -4.98 9.02
C VAL A 107 1.87 -4.15 10.14
N THR A 108 1.82 -4.65 11.37
CA THR A 108 2.36 -3.96 12.55
C THR A 108 3.85 -3.67 12.41
N ASP A 109 4.63 -4.68 12.03
CA ASP A 109 6.08 -4.58 11.84
C ASP A 109 6.44 -3.63 10.69
N THR A 110 5.69 -3.70 9.58
CA THR A 110 5.90 -2.82 8.42
C THR A 110 5.61 -1.37 8.77
N SER A 111 4.51 -1.11 9.50
CA SER A 111 4.17 0.22 9.99
C SER A 111 5.26 0.77 10.92
N ALA A 112 5.74 -0.03 11.88
CA ALA A 112 6.81 0.38 12.79
C ALA A 112 8.12 0.68 12.04
N ALA A 113 8.50 -0.17 11.09
CA ALA A 113 9.69 0.03 10.26
C ALA A 113 9.60 1.29 9.39
N LEU A 114 8.42 1.58 8.83
CA LEU A 114 8.17 2.81 8.08
C LEU A 114 8.39 4.05 8.95
N HIS A 115 7.81 4.08 10.16
CA HIS A 115 7.99 5.20 11.09
C HIS A 115 9.45 5.38 11.49
N ALA A 116 10.14 4.29 11.84
CA ALA A 116 11.56 4.35 12.19
C ALA A 116 12.43 4.91 11.04
N MET A 117 12.12 4.55 9.78
CA MET A 117 12.82 5.07 8.61
C MET A 117 12.56 6.57 8.39
N ILE A 118 11.33 7.04 8.65
CA ILE A 118 11.00 8.47 8.55
C ILE A 118 11.70 9.26 9.66
N ASP A 119 11.67 8.74 10.89
CA ASP A 119 12.24 9.39 12.06
C ASP A 119 13.77 9.49 11.99
N SER A 120 14.44 8.48 11.44
CA SER A 120 15.89 8.52 11.24
C SER A 120 16.32 9.60 10.25
N ARG A 121 15.44 9.97 9.31
CA ARG A 121 15.73 10.84 8.16
C ARG A 121 16.87 10.31 7.28
N GLU A 122 17.16 9.03 7.39
CA GLU A 122 18.17 8.34 6.60
C GLU A 122 17.48 7.59 5.46
N THR A 123 17.58 8.15 4.25
CA THR A 123 17.11 7.45 3.05
C THR A 123 18.03 6.27 2.75
N PRO A 124 17.52 5.04 2.65
CA PRO A 124 18.34 3.89 2.33
C PRO A 124 18.98 4.05 0.94
N LEU A 125 20.19 3.51 0.78
CA LEU A 125 20.87 3.51 -0.51
C LEU A 125 20.05 2.73 -1.54
N ALA A 126 19.83 3.35 -2.69
CA ALA A 126 19.08 2.72 -3.77
C ALA A 126 19.92 1.66 -4.49
N GLU A 127 19.34 0.46 -4.63
CA GLU A 127 19.85 -0.55 -5.54
C GLU A 127 19.12 -0.44 -6.88
N TYR A 128 19.88 -0.39 -7.99
CA TYR A 128 19.28 -0.39 -9.31
C TYR A 128 18.78 -1.79 -9.68
N LEU A 129 17.47 -1.95 -9.75
CA LEU A 129 16.80 -3.16 -10.21
C LEU A 129 15.96 -2.81 -11.45
N ALA A 130 16.36 -3.25 -12.63
CA ALA A 130 15.69 -2.89 -13.90
C ALA A 130 14.17 -3.11 -13.85
N SER A 131 13.72 -4.22 -13.25
CA SER A 131 12.29 -4.56 -13.09
C SER A 131 11.49 -3.60 -12.22
N ARG A 132 12.14 -2.74 -11.42
CA ARG A 132 11.49 -1.75 -10.55
C ARG A 132 11.84 -0.32 -10.96
N CYS A 133 13.11 -0.05 -11.20
CA CYS A 133 13.65 1.28 -11.43
C CYS A 133 13.24 1.87 -12.78
N ASP A 134 13.21 1.08 -13.86
CA ASP A 134 12.99 1.62 -15.21
C ASP A 134 11.58 2.20 -15.41
N ALA A 135 10.61 1.74 -14.63
CA ALA A 135 9.25 2.28 -14.60
C ALA A 135 8.98 3.21 -13.39
N CYS A 136 10.00 3.49 -12.57
CA CYS A 136 9.83 4.28 -11.36
C CYS A 136 9.77 5.77 -11.70
N SER A 137 8.68 6.43 -11.30
CA SER A 137 8.51 7.88 -11.47
C SER A 137 9.53 8.72 -10.70
N LEU A 138 10.22 8.13 -9.72
CA LEU A 138 11.25 8.78 -8.91
C LEU A 138 12.68 8.51 -9.40
N ILE A 139 12.89 7.80 -10.52
CA ILE A 139 14.23 7.40 -10.98
C ILE A 139 15.19 8.60 -11.14
N GLU A 140 14.69 9.73 -11.64
CA GLU A 140 15.49 10.93 -11.85
C GLU A 140 15.87 11.65 -10.54
N LEU A 141 15.09 11.46 -9.47
CA LEU A 141 15.43 11.99 -8.14
C LEU A 141 16.33 11.02 -7.37
N CYS A 142 16.04 9.73 -7.49
CA CYS A 142 16.74 8.65 -6.82
C CYS A 142 18.15 8.42 -7.42
N GLN A 143 18.32 8.60 -8.73
CA GLN A 143 19.57 8.39 -9.48
C GLN A 143 20.30 7.07 -9.11
N PRO A 144 19.61 5.91 -9.08
CA PRO A 144 20.18 4.67 -8.55
C PRO A 144 21.40 4.16 -9.35
N LYS A 145 21.49 4.49 -10.65
CA LYS A 145 22.64 4.16 -11.50
C LYS A 145 23.89 4.96 -11.13
N ALA A 146 23.73 6.21 -10.68
CA ALA A 146 24.84 7.03 -10.21
C ALA A 146 25.30 6.58 -8.80
N MET A 147 24.36 6.20 -7.93
CA MET A 147 24.66 5.71 -6.59
C MET A 147 25.31 4.31 -6.57
N ARG A 148 25.08 3.48 -7.60
CA ARG A 148 25.60 2.11 -7.75
C ARG A 148 27.10 1.97 -7.47
N PHE A 149 27.91 2.95 -7.90
CA PHE A 149 29.35 2.80 -7.84
C PHE A 149 29.94 3.10 -6.46
N LYS A 150 29.15 3.65 -5.50
CA LYS A 150 29.65 4.21 -4.23
C LYS A 150 30.89 5.11 -4.40
N ARG A 151 31.13 5.60 -5.62
CA ARG A 151 32.22 6.50 -5.93
C ARG A 151 31.68 7.87 -5.55
N GLY A 152 32.25 8.43 -4.50
CA GLY A 152 31.93 9.80 -4.12
C GLY A 152 32.13 10.73 -5.31
N VAL A 153 31.41 11.86 -5.30
CA VAL A 153 31.49 12.90 -6.33
C VAL A 153 32.95 13.26 -6.67
N GLN A 154 33.84 13.20 -5.67
CA GLN A 154 35.29 13.36 -5.84
C GLN A 154 35.90 12.40 -6.88
N SER A 155 35.65 11.09 -6.75
CA SER A 155 36.21 10.09 -7.68
C SER A 155 35.65 10.25 -9.10
N TRP A 156 34.42 10.75 -9.24
CA TRP A 156 33.86 11.09 -10.54
C TRP A 156 34.59 12.30 -11.15
N PHE A 157 34.77 13.38 -10.38
CA PHE A 157 35.50 14.58 -10.81
C PHE A 157 36.93 14.25 -11.26
N ASP A 158 37.66 13.47 -10.47
CA ASP A 158 39.04 13.08 -10.78
C ASP A 158 39.12 12.35 -12.13
N SER A 159 38.14 11.51 -12.45
CA SER A 159 38.10 10.72 -13.69
C SER A 159 37.69 11.51 -14.95
N HIS A 160 36.89 12.57 -14.80
CA HIS A 160 36.27 13.27 -15.95
C HIS A 160 36.88 14.66 -16.20
N LEU A 161 37.54 15.29 -15.22
CA LEU A 161 38.24 16.56 -15.42
C LEU A 161 39.72 16.38 -15.80
N GLN A 162 40.39 15.31 -15.34
CA GLN A 162 41.79 15.04 -15.74
C GLN A 162 41.93 14.56 -17.19
N SER A 163 40.84 14.17 -17.85
CA SER A 163 40.85 13.80 -19.28
C SER A 163 40.67 15.01 -20.22
N GLN A 164 40.50 16.22 -19.66
CA GLN A 164 40.35 17.48 -20.41
C GLN A 164 41.51 18.48 -20.22
N LEU A 165 42.57 18.07 -19.49
CA LEU A 165 43.85 18.78 -19.38
C LEU A 165 44.94 17.94 -20.02
#